data_AF-A0A0L0W5A0-F1
#
_entry.id   AF-A0A0L0W5A0-F1
#
_cell.length_a   1.000
_cell.length_b   1.000
_cell.length_c   1.000
_cell.angle_alpha   90.00
_cell.angle_beta   90.00
_cell.angle_gamma   90.00
#
_symmetry.space_group_name_H-M   'P 1'
#
loop_
_entity.id
_entity.type
_entity.pdbx_description
1 polymer ?
#
loop_
_entity_poly.entity_id
_entity_poly.type
_entity_poly.pdbx_seq_one_letter_code
_entity_poly.pdbx_strand_id
1 'polypeptide(L)'
;MLVTVHESLSRPDTVIRVLRAIRGSGAKSVAQTDLNFKSLYKVLIGWIYEKHEELINFHNLPTFVHRLLQDKLINWLDELIFGSPTLTPMMGKTDRPHSFSWKDHQFTFLQAELIDYFAQEVDNNLLVPTTALRVIEEFRAQHQLDYLISEYPLESSQRISSSPEFQMIRNFITDFLGEQKMLLSLHLVGGRRDSIFQSIFKRFENHFPEIALENFQLKSLHPKLPMAMYFVNKNFNVQPIRVLYKHDRSLVKNYDLLVSFTKLVKTINFFHIKILNFLKIETGESYFRREDLLEWVLQSTIKSTSQGHCVLGLTRINGKLAPWEDIHNGALSLFGQVQLELIEYFSQISPSPDIESSSIFILLLWYKEFHSLEFEHLLKTSTRLNQLQLLHRSEQANPT
;
A
#
# COMPACT_ATOMS: atom_id res chain seq x y z
N MET A 1 -35.38 23.56 12.02
CA MET A 1 -35.02 22.82 10.79
C MET A 1 -33.71 23.39 10.27
N LEU A 2 -32.68 22.56 10.09
CA LEU A 2 -31.34 22.99 9.65
C LEU A 2 -31.19 22.95 8.13
N VAL A 3 -32.29 23.06 7.39
CA VAL A 3 -32.30 23.06 5.92
C VAL A 3 -33.30 24.11 5.45
N THR A 4 -32.99 24.79 4.36
CA THR A 4 -33.82 25.80 3.71
C THR A 4 -33.99 25.50 2.23
N VAL A 5 -35.08 26.01 1.63
CA VAL A 5 -35.36 25.91 0.21
C VAL A 5 -35.30 27.30 -0.39
N HIS A 6 -34.60 27.44 -1.52
CA HIS A 6 -34.55 28.65 -2.31
C HIS A 6 -35.10 28.37 -3.70
N GLU A 7 -36.06 29.19 -4.14
CA GLU A 7 -36.51 29.19 -5.53
C GLU A 7 -35.59 30.10 -6.34
N SER A 8 -35.09 29.59 -7.48
CA SER A 8 -34.35 30.43 -8.41
C SER A 8 -35.30 31.39 -9.11
N LEU A 9 -35.04 32.70 -9.03
CA LEU A 9 -35.82 33.72 -9.74
C LEU A 9 -35.67 33.65 -11.28
N SER A 10 -34.78 32.79 -11.80
CA SER A 10 -34.41 32.73 -13.22
C SER A 10 -34.56 31.36 -13.86
N ARG A 11 -34.87 30.31 -13.10
CA ARG A 11 -35.07 28.92 -13.58
C ARG A 11 -36.11 28.22 -12.68
N PRO A 12 -36.88 27.23 -13.17
CA PRO A 12 -37.83 26.48 -12.35
C PRO A 12 -37.15 25.59 -11.27
N ASP A 13 -35.82 25.55 -11.24
CA ASP A 13 -35.04 24.76 -10.29
C ASP A 13 -35.22 25.27 -8.85
N THR A 14 -35.70 24.39 -7.98
CA THR A 14 -35.72 24.59 -6.53
C THR A 14 -34.39 24.09 -5.95
N VAL A 15 -33.78 24.82 -5.01
CA VAL A 15 -32.49 24.46 -4.40
C VAL A 15 -32.63 24.27 -2.90
N ILE A 16 -32.19 23.13 -2.40
CA ILE A 16 -32.12 22.79 -0.98
C ILE A 16 -30.73 23.12 -0.45
N ARG A 17 -30.65 23.81 0.70
CA ARG A 17 -29.40 24.18 1.36
C ARG A 17 -29.43 23.88 2.85
N VAL A 18 -28.36 23.29 3.37
CA VAL A 18 -28.14 23.15 4.81
C VAL A 18 -27.90 24.53 5.44
N LEU A 19 -28.45 24.75 6.63
CA LEU A 19 -28.30 25.96 7.43
C LEU A 19 -27.27 25.72 8.54
N ARG A 20 -26.37 26.67 8.75
CA ARG A 20 -25.44 26.70 9.87
C ARG A 20 -25.89 27.67 10.96
N ALA A 21 -25.61 27.31 12.22
CA ALA A 21 -25.78 28.21 13.36
C ALA A 21 -24.53 29.08 13.54
N ILE A 22 -24.71 30.41 13.70
CA ILE A 22 -23.60 31.34 13.95
C ILE A 22 -23.48 31.58 15.46
N ARG A 23 -22.30 31.36 16.04
CA ARG A 23 -22.04 31.71 17.46
C ARG A 23 -21.98 33.23 17.62
N GLY A 24 -22.67 33.76 18.63
CA GLY A 24 -22.47 35.13 19.13
C GLY A 24 -23.48 36.21 18.67
N SER A 25 -24.48 35.88 17.86
CA SER A 25 -25.61 36.80 17.60
C SER A 25 -26.92 36.04 17.73
N GLY A 26 -27.89 36.57 18.48
CA GLY A 26 -29.20 35.94 18.74
C GLY A 26 -29.78 35.24 17.51
N ALA A 27 -29.64 33.92 17.50
CA ALA A 27 -30.24 32.90 16.63
C ALA A 27 -30.75 33.34 15.24
N LYS A 28 -29.85 33.74 14.32
CA LYS A 28 -30.14 33.65 12.87
C LYS A 28 -29.27 32.56 12.25
N SER A 29 -29.93 31.49 11.79
CA SER A 29 -29.26 30.45 10.99
C SER A 29 -29.02 31.00 9.58
N VAL A 30 -27.85 30.75 9.02
CA VAL A 30 -27.46 31.21 7.67
C VAL A 30 -27.17 30.01 6.79
N ALA A 31 -27.51 30.07 5.50
CA ALA A 31 -27.19 29.00 4.57
C ALA A 31 -25.68 28.70 4.56
N GLN A 32 -25.33 27.41 4.50
CA GLN A 32 -23.96 26.98 4.27
C GLN A 32 -23.48 27.53 2.92
N THR A 33 -22.22 27.95 2.90
CA THR A 33 -21.59 28.39 1.66
C THR A 33 -21.05 27.16 0.92
N ASP A 34 -21.01 27.23 -0.40
CA ASP A 34 -20.52 26.13 -1.23
C ASP A 34 -19.07 25.76 -0.88
N LEU A 35 -18.24 26.74 -0.52
CA LEU A 35 -16.86 26.55 -0.09
C LEU A 35 -16.77 25.75 1.22
N ASN A 36 -17.55 26.13 2.23
CA ASN A 36 -17.54 25.48 3.53
C ASN A 36 -18.15 24.08 3.44
N PHE A 37 -19.26 23.92 2.73
CA PHE A 37 -19.85 22.60 2.47
C PHE A 37 -18.84 21.68 1.77
N LYS A 38 -18.14 22.17 0.75
CA LYS A 38 -17.10 21.40 0.05
C LYS A 38 -15.94 21.01 0.97
N SER A 39 -15.52 21.90 1.88
CA SER A 39 -14.49 21.60 2.87
C SER A 39 -14.94 20.51 3.85
N LEU A 40 -16.15 20.62 4.39
CA LEU A 40 -16.74 19.59 5.26
C LEU A 40 -16.87 18.25 4.52
N TYR A 41 -17.39 18.26 3.30
CA TYR A 41 -17.54 17.05 2.48
C TYR A 41 -16.19 16.37 2.22
N LYS A 42 -15.14 17.14 1.87
CA LYS A 42 -13.77 16.61 1.70
C LYS A 42 -13.23 15.95 2.96
N VAL A 43 -13.47 16.56 4.12
CA VAL A 43 -13.05 16.01 5.41
C VAL A 43 -13.80 14.72 5.70
N LEU A 44 -15.13 14.71 5.50
CA LEU A 44 -15.96 13.52 5.68
C LEU A 44 -15.53 12.35 4.80
N ILE A 45 -15.40 12.55 3.48
CA ILE A 45 -15.00 11.47 2.57
C ILE A 45 -13.57 10.98 2.85
N GLY A 46 -12.68 11.83 3.36
CA GLY A 46 -11.35 11.42 3.79
C GLY A 46 -11.40 10.44 4.96
N TRP A 47 -12.19 10.76 5.98
CA TRP A 47 -12.42 9.87 7.14
C TRP A 47 -13.11 8.56 6.75
N ILE A 48 -14.14 8.66 5.90
CA ILE A 48 -14.85 7.49 5.37
C ILE A 48 -13.90 6.59 4.60
N TYR A 49 -13.08 7.16 3.70
CA TYR A 49 -12.14 6.39 2.90
C TYR A 49 -11.18 5.58 3.77
N GLU A 50 -10.55 6.23 4.76
CA GLU A 50 -9.60 5.57 5.67
C GLU A 50 -10.27 4.46 6.50
N LYS A 51 -11.41 4.76 7.13
CA LYS A 51 -12.12 3.78 7.98
C LYS A 51 -12.75 2.64 7.20
N HIS A 52 -13.21 2.90 5.98
CA HIS A 52 -13.71 1.85 5.11
C HIS A 52 -12.57 0.96 4.60
N GLU A 53 -11.39 1.51 4.29
CA GLU A 53 -10.21 0.72 3.94
C GLU A 53 -9.78 -0.22 5.08
N GLU A 54 -9.78 0.27 6.33
CA GLU A 54 -9.54 -0.56 7.53
C GLU A 54 -10.54 -1.73 7.62
N LEU A 55 -11.83 -1.46 7.41
CA LEU A 55 -12.88 -2.49 7.43
C LEU A 55 -12.71 -3.53 6.31
N ILE A 56 -12.43 -3.10 5.09
CA ILE A 56 -12.20 -3.99 3.94
C ILE A 56 -10.98 -4.88 4.20
N ASN A 57 -9.90 -4.30 4.75
CA ASN A 57 -8.69 -5.03 5.14
C ASN A 57 -8.97 -6.04 6.28
N PHE A 58 -9.80 -5.68 7.26
CA PHE A 58 -10.22 -6.60 8.32
C PHE A 58 -10.92 -7.85 7.78
N HIS A 59 -11.74 -7.67 6.74
CA HIS A 59 -12.37 -8.76 6.00
C HIS A 59 -11.44 -9.49 5.02
N ASN A 60 -10.15 -9.11 4.95
CA ASN A 60 -9.14 -9.67 4.03
C ASN A 60 -9.63 -9.79 2.58
N LEU A 61 -10.44 -8.83 2.13
CA LEU A 61 -10.95 -8.82 0.76
C LEU A 61 -9.81 -8.61 -0.24
N PRO A 62 -9.92 -9.11 -1.48
CA PRO A 62 -8.91 -8.86 -2.51
C PRO A 62 -8.67 -7.37 -2.75
N THR A 63 -7.43 -7.03 -3.09
CA THR A 63 -6.93 -5.68 -3.32
C THR A 63 -7.78 -4.89 -4.33
N PHE A 64 -8.21 -5.51 -5.43
CA PHE A 64 -9.05 -4.82 -6.44
C PHE A 64 -10.44 -4.43 -5.92
N VAL A 65 -10.96 -5.16 -4.92
CA VAL A 65 -12.28 -4.90 -4.34
C VAL A 65 -12.30 -3.59 -3.57
N HIS A 66 -11.16 -3.12 -3.07
CA HIS A 66 -11.07 -1.84 -2.35
C HIS A 66 -11.62 -0.68 -3.19
N ARG A 67 -11.17 -0.53 -4.44
CA ARG A 67 -11.64 0.55 -5.32
C ARG A 67 -13.12 0.43 -5.60
N LEU A 68 -13.59 -0.78 -5.90
CA LEU A 68 -15.00 -1.07 -6.20
C LEU A 68 -15.92 -0.65 -5.05
N LEU A 69 -15.60 -1.08 -3.82
CA LEU A 69 -16.42 -0.78 -2.64
C LEU A 69 -16.33 0.70 -2.25
N GLN A 70 -15.15 1.32 -2.36
CA GLN A 70 -15.01 2.74 -2.10
C GLN A 70 -15.87 3.57 -3.08
N ASP A 71 -15.85 3.26 -4.37
CA ASP A 71 -16.69 3.95 -5.35
C ASP A 71 -18.18 3.72 -5.10
N LYS A 72 -18.57 2.49 -4.77
CA LYS A 72 -19.96 2.16 -4.44
C LYS A 72 -20.45 2.94 -3.23
N LEU A 73 -19.64 3.03 -2.17
CA LEU A 73 -19.97 3.77 -0.95
C LEU A 73 -20.09 5.27 -1.22
N ILE A 74 -19.13 5.87 -1.94
CA ILE A 74 -19.15 7.30 -2.23
C ILE A 74 -20.34 7.67 -3.14
N ASN A 75 -20.63 6.87 -4.17
CA ASN A 75 -21.81 7.09 -5.02
C ASN A 75 -23.10 6.99 -4.20
N TRP A 76 -23.20 6.01 -3.29
CA TRP A 76 -24.35 5.87 -2.39
C TRP A 76 -24.49 7.07 -1.43
N LEU A 77 -23.37 7.58 -0.89
CA LEU A 77 -23.37 8.79 -0.07
C LEU A 77 -23.81 10.03 -0.87
N ASP A 78 -23.39 10.13 -2.12
CA ASP A 78 -23.79 11.21 -3.02
C ASP A 78 -25.30 11.17 -3.30
N GLU A 79 -25.87 9.99 -3.51
CA GLU A 79 -27.33 9.81 -3.63
C GLU A 79 -28.06 10.24 -2.35
N LEU A 80 -27.51 9.95 -1.17
CA LEU A 80 -28.07 10.39 0.11
C LEU A 80 -28.10 11.91 0.28
N ILE A 81 -27.04 12.59 -0.17
CA ILE A 81 -26.84 14.03 0.00
C ILE A 81 -27.55 14.83 -1.09
N PHE A 82 -27.32 14.47 -2.35
CA PHE A 82 -27.78 15.19 -3.55
C PHE A 82 -29.07 14.63 -4.12
N GLY A 83 -29.61 13.58 -3.51
CA GLY A 83 -30.87 12.99 -3.88
C GLY A 83 -30.74 11.98 -5.01
N SER A 84 -31.82 11.22 -5.18
CA SER A 84 -32.03 10.28 -6.28
C SER A 84 -33.51 10.39 -6.70
N PRO A 85 -33.98 9.74 -7.77
CA PRO A 85 -35.38 9.80 -8.16
C PRO A 85 -36.37 9.44 -7.04
N THR A 86 -35.93 8.63 -6.07
CA THR A 86 -36.75 8.18 -4.93
C THR A 86 -36.40 8.88 -3.61
N LEU A 87 -35.26 9.58 -3.52
CA LEU A 87 -34.77 10.19 -2.28
C LEU A 87 -34.67 11.71 -2.36
N THR A 88 -35.15 12.38 -1.32
CA THR A 88 -35.07 13.85 -1.21
C THR A 88 -33.64 14.31 -0.97
N PRO A 89 -33.09 15.26 -1.76
CA PRO A 89 -31.79 15.84 -1.47
C PRO A 89 -31.79 16.58 -0.12
N MET A 90 -30.66 16.51 0.57
CA MET A 90 -30.36 17.39 1.70
C MET A 90 -29.66 18.68 1.24
N MET A 91 -29.00 18.63 0.09
CA MET A 91 -28.26 19.73 -0.52
C MET A 91 -28.35 19.59 -2.04
N GLY A 92 -28.50 20.71 -2.76
CA GLY A 92 -28.47 20.73 -4.23
C GLY A 92 -29.84 20.98 -4.86
N LYS A 93 -29.99 20.58 -6.12
CA LYS A 93 -31.19 20.87 -6.92
C LYS A 93 -32.27 19.83 -6.68
N THR A 94 -33.52 20.25 -6.80
CA THR A 94 -34.67 19.34 -6.82
C THR A 94 -35.62 19.74 -7.94
N ASP A 95 -36.08 18.74 -8.69
CA ASP A 95 -37.07 18.89 -9.77
C ASP A 95 -38.51 18.83 -9.24
N ARG A 96 -38.68 18.89 -7.90
CA ARG A 96 -40.00 18.77 -7.28
C ARG A 96 -40.86 20.00 -7.56
N PRO A 97 -42.17 19.80 -7.79
CA PRO A 97 -43.09 20.87 -8.14
C PRO A 97 -43.15 21.96 -7.06
N HIS A 98 -43.55 23.16 -7.47
CA HIS A 98 -43.65 24.41 -6.68
C HIS A 98 -44.42 24.32 -5.34
N SER A 99 -45.07 23.18 -5.05
CA SER A 99 -45.76 22.90 -3.78
C SER A 99 -44.93 22.02 -2.83
N PHE A 100 -43.61 22.17 -2.81
CA PHE A 100 -42.75 21.42 -1.89
C PHE A 100 -42.99 21.87 -0.45
N SER A 101 -43.60 20.99 0.35
CA SER A 101 -43.80 21.20 1.79
C SER A 101 -42.90 20.27 2.58
N TRP A 102 -42.12 20.86 3.48
CA TRP A 102 -41.28 20.14 4.45
C TRP A 102 -42.08 19.26 5.41
N LYS A 103 -43.39 19.50 5.58
CA LYS A 103 -44.24 18.69 6.47
C LYS A 103 -44.50 17.30 5.91
N ASP A 104 -44.41 17.17 4.59
CA ASP A 104 -44.71 15.93 3.87
C ASP A 104 -43.44 15.13 3.55
N HIS A 105 -42.28 15.60 4.03
CA HIS A 105 -40.98 15.01 3.77
C HIS A 105 -40.26 14.69 5.07
N GLN A 106 -39.91 13.42 5.24
CA GLN A 106 -39.09 12.96 6.34
C GLN A 106 -37.71 12.59 5.82
N PHE A 107 -36.68 13.19 6.40
CA PHE A 107 -35.32 12.72 6.24
C PHE A 107 -35.16 11.39 6.96
N THR A 108 -34.34 10.50 6.40
CA THR A 108 -33.91 9.33 7.15
C THR A 108 -33.07 9.75 8.36
N PHE A 109 -32.91 8.85 9.33
CA PHE A 109 -32.07 9.10 10.50
C PHE A 109 -30.64 9.50 10.10
N LEU A 110 -30.06 8.79 9.12
CA LEU A 110 -28.72 9.10 8.61
C LEU A 110 -28.66 10.46 7.89
N GLN A 111 -29.70 10.82 7.13
CA GLN A 111 -29.77 12.16 6.51
C GLN A 111 -29.86 13.26 7.57
N ALA A 112 -30.56 13.04 8.68
CA ALA A 112 -30.60 14.00 9.78
C ALA A 112 -29.21 14.20 10.42
N GLU A 113 -28.48 13.11 10.70
CA GLU A 113 -27.11 13.21 11.24
C GLU A 113 -26.13 13.91 10.28
N LEU A 114 -26.24 13.63 8.99
CA LEU A 114 -25.43 14.29 7.97
C LEU A 114 -25.78 15.79 7.87
N ILE A 115 -27.06 16.17 8.04
CA ILE A 115 -27.46 17.59 8.10
C ILE A 115 -26.79 18.27 9.30
N ASP A 116 -26.81 17.63 10.47
CA ASP A 116 -26.17 18.15 11.68
C ASP A 116 -24.65 18.32 11.48
N TYR A 117 -24.00 17.34 10.83
CA TYR A 117 -22.60 17.43 10.44
C TYR A 117 -22.34 18.61 9.50
N PHE A 118 -23.12 18.78 8.43
CA PHE A 118 -22.92 19.87 7.46
C PHE A 118 -23.32 21.25 8.00
N ALA A 119 -24.13 21.31 9.06
CA ALA A 119 -24.52 22.55 9.73
C ALA A 119 -23.41 23.17 10.58
N GLN A 120 -22.32 22.45 10.85
CA GLN A 120 -21.23 22.93 11.71
C GLN A 120 -20.31 23.96 11.02
N GLU A 121 -19.50 24.66 11.81
CA GLU A 121 -18.39 25.47 11.31
C GLU A 121 -17.21 24.57 10.92
N VAL A 122 -16.53 24.92 9.82
CA VAL A 122 -15.43 24.13 9.24
C VAL A 122 -14.31 23.87 10.26
N ASP A 123 -14.07 24.82 11.17
CA ASP A 123 -12.98 24.73 12.15
C ASP A 123 -13.32 23.83 13.35
N ASN A 124 -14.58 23.45 13.53
CA ASN A 124 -15.00 22.61 14.65
C ASN A 124 -14.71 21.13 14.35
N ASN A 125 -15.16 20.61 13.19
CA ASN A 125 -14.97 19.23 12.70
C ASN A 125 -15.12 18.05 13.70
N LEU A 126 -15.61 18.29 14.92
CA LEU A 126 -15.67 17.28 16.00
C LEU A 126 -16.60 16.11 15.67
N LEU A 127 -17.61 16.34 14.83
CA LEU A 127 -18.59 15.32 14.44
C LEU A 127 -18.08 14.36 13.36
N VAL A 128 -16.97 14.68 12.67
CA VAL A 128 -16.54 13.87 11.51
C VAL A 128 -16.30 12.39 11.85
N PRO A 129 -15.64 12.00 12.96
CA PRO A 129 -15.32 10.59 13.18
C PRO A 129 -16.59 9.76 13.41
N THR A 130 -17.53 10.29 14.19
CA THR A 130 -18.80 9.62 14.50
C THR A 130 -19.70 9.54 13.27
N THR A 131 -19.83 10.63 12.51
CA THR A 131 -20.65 10.64 11.29
C THR A 131 -20.08 9.69 10.23
N ALA A 132 -18.75 9.67 10.04
CA ALA A 132 -18.11 8.76 9.10
C ALA A 132 -18.37 7.28 9.43
N LEU A 133 -18.24 6.90 10.71
CA LEU A 133 -18.54 5.54 11.15
C LEU A 133 -20.00 5.17 10.92
N ARG A 134 -20.94 6.06 11.22
CA ARG A 134 -22.37 5.81 10.98
C ARG A 134 -22.67 5.57 9.50
N VAL A 135 -22.10 6.39 8.62
CA VAL A 135 -22.24 6.23 7.17
C VAL A 135 -21.74 4.85 6.73
N ILE A 136 -20.58 4.41 7.20
CA ILE A 136 -20.02 3.09 6.89
C ILE A 136 -20.90 1.96 7.42
N GLU A 137 -21.40 2.06 8.64
CA GLU A 137 -22.26 1.05 9.27
C GLU A 137 -23.57 0.85 8.50
N GLU A 138 -24.24 1.95 8.16
CA GLU A 138 -25.51 1.92 7.41
C GLU A 138 -25.29 1.39 5.98
N PHE A 139 -24.21 1.80 5.31
CA PHE A 139 -23.84 1.26 4.01
C PHE A 139 -23.62 -0.26 4.10
N ARG A 140 -22.78 -0.70 5.04
CA ARG A 140 -22.48 -2.13 5.23
C ARG A 140 -23.73 -2.95 5.53
N ALA A 141 -24.66 -2.43 6.33
CA ALA A 141 -25.91 -3.12 6.65
C ALA A 141 -26.76 -3.42 5.40
N GLN A 142 -26.71 -2.54 4.41
CA GLN A 142 -27.42 -2.68 3.12
C GLN A 142 -26.63 -3.51 2.09
N HIS A 143 -25.31 -3.64 2.28
CA HIS A 143 -24.36 -4.21 1.32
C HIS A 143 -23.60 -5.42 1.87
N GLN A 144 -24.20 -6.20 2.77
CA GLN A 144 -23.51 -7.27 3.51
C GLN A 144 -22.80 -8.31 2.62
N LEU A 145 -23.42 -8.69 1.50
CA LEU A 145 -22.86 -9.66 0.56
C LEU A 145 -21.56 -9.17 -0.07
N ASP A 146 -21.42 -7.86 -0.29
CA ASP A 146 -20.23 -7.28 -0.91
C ASP A 146 -18.96 -7.45 -0.04
N TYR A 147 -19.12 -7.78 1.24
CA TYR A 147 -18.02 -8.00 2.21
C TYR A 147 -17.68 -9.48 2.44
N LEU A 148 -18.26 -10.40 1.68
CA LEU A 148 -17.95 -11.83 1.76
C LEU A 148 -16.78 -12.17 0.81
N ILE A 149 -15.66 -12.68 1.37
CA ILE A 149 -14.48 -13.07 0.57
C ILE A 149 -14.84 -14.09 -0.51
N SER A 150 -15.78 -14.99 -0.23
CA SER A 150 -16.22 -16.06 -1.15
C SER A 150 -16.78 -15.56 -2.48
N GLU A 151 -17.21 -14.29 -2.54
CA GLU A 151 -17.72 -13.67 -3.76
C GLU A 151 -16.61 -13.27 -4.74
N TYR A 152 -15.34 -13.36 -4.31
CA TYR A 152 -14.21 -12.87 -5.09
C TYR A 152 -13.13 -13.95 -5.32
N PRO A 153 -12.40 -13.89 -6.45
CA PRO A 153 -11.23 -14.72 -6.67
C PRO A 153 -10.16 -14.48 -5.60
N LEU A 154 -9.50 -15.56 -5.16
CA LEU A 154 -8.41 -15.51 -4.19
C LEU A 154 -7.16 -14.85 -4.78
N GLU A 155 -6.61 -13.87 -4.08
CA GLU A 155 -5.28 -13.31 -4.37
C GLU A 155 -4.18 -14.24 -3.82
N SER A 156 -3.28 -14.69 -4.69
CA SER A 156 -2.08 -15.43 -4.28
C SER A 156 -1.04 -14.48 -3.66
N SER A 157 -1.13 -14.26 -2.35
CA SER A 157 -0.21 -13.35 -1.64
C SER A 157 0.51 -13.99 -0.44
N GLN A 158 0.60 -15.33 -0.36
CA GLN A 158 1.35 -15.95 0.74
C GLN A 158 2.86 -15.72 0.54
N ARG A 159 3.49 -14.98 1.48
CA ARG A 159 4.95 -14.85 1.53
C ARG A 159 5.55 -16.21 1.89
N ILE A 160 6.46 -16.72 1.08
CA ILE A 160 7.17 -17.99 1.31
C ILE A 160 8.28 -17.79 2.37
N SER A 161 8.60 -16.56 2.76
CA SER A 161 9.63 -16.27 3.79
C SER A 161 9.35 -16.91 5.14
N SER A 162 8.09 -17.26 5.44
CA SER A 162 7.70 -17.98 6.65
C SER A 162 7.77 -19.50 6.52
N SER A 163 8.17 -20.04 5.37
CA SER A 163 8.23 -21.49 5.20
C SER A 163 9.35 -22.08 6.07
N PRO A 164 9.14 -23.27 6.68
CA PRO A 164 10.13 -23.89 7.56
C PRO A 164 11.50 -24.07 6.90
N GLU A 165 11.53 -24.37 5.60
CA GLU A 165 12.74 -24.57 4.82
C GLU A 165 13.59 -23.29 4.75
N PHE A 166 12.94 -22.16 4.45
CA PHE A 166 13.62 -20.86 4.40
C PHE A 166 14.14 -20.44 5.78
N GLN A 167 13.37 -20.67 6.83
CA GLN A 167 13.80 -20.36 8.19
C GLN A 167 15.00 -21.21 8.63
N MET A 168 15.02 -22.51 8.29
CA MET A 168 16.15 -23.39 8.62
C MET A 168 17.44 -22.93 7.96
N ILE A 169 17.42 -22.68 6.64
CA ILE A 169 18.63 -22.25 5.93
C ILE A 169 19.05 -20.85 6.39
N ARG A 170 18.10 -19.95 6.66
CA ARG A 170 18.39 -18.61 7.17
C ARG A 170 19.13 -18.67 8.51
N ASN A 171 18.63 -19.45 9.46
CA ASN A 171 19.27 -19.62 10.77
C ASN A 171 20.67 -20.22 10.59
N PHE A 172 20.81 -21.24 9.73
CA PHE A 172 22.12 -21.78 9.38
C PHE A 172 23.07 -20.70 8.84
N ILE A 173 22.67 -19.88 7.86
CA ILE A 173 23.53 -18.82 7.32
C ILE A 173 23.86 -17.78 8.40
N THR A 174 22.91 -17.44 9.26
CA THR A 174 23.11 -16.40 10.29
C THR A 174 24.02 -16.89 11.40
N ASP A 175 23.83 -18.13 11.87
CA ASP A 175 24.57 -18.69 13.00
C ASP A 175 25.93 -19.25 12.57
N PHE A 176 25.98 -20.00 11.46
CA PHE A 176 27.19 -20.69 10.99
C PHE A 176 28.12 -19.78 10.18
N LEU A 177 27.56 -18.84 9.41
CA LEU A 177 28.34 -17.95 8.56
C LEU A 177 28.40 -16.52 9.11
N GLY A 178 27.69 -16.19 10.20
CA GLY A 178 27.44 -14.81 10.65
C GLY A 178 28.13 -14.31 11.92
N GLU A 179 29.12 -15.00 12.49
CA GLU A 179 29.87 -14.54 13.70
C GLU A 179 30.73 -13.26 13.50
N GLN A 180 30.49 -12.48 12.45
CA GLN A 180 31.34 -11.37 12.02
C GLN A 180 30.54 -10.12 11.66
N LYS A 181 29.65 -9.67 12.56
CA LYS A 181 28.95 -8.37 12.40
C LYS A 181 29.92 -7.21 12.13
N MET A 182 31.11 -7.26 12.71
CA MET A 182 32.19 -6.30 12.44
C MET A 182 32.73 -6.38 11.00
N LEU A 183 32.81 -7.56 10.39
CA LEU A 183 33.21 -7.66 8.98
C LEU A 183 32.09 -7.23 8.04
N LEU A 184 30.83 -7.48 8.39
CA LEU A 184 29.70 -6.94 7.63
C LEU A 184 29.70 -5.41 7.65
N SER A 185 29.91 -4.78 8.82
CA SER A 185 29.99 -3.31 8.92
C SER A 185 31.16 -2.74 8.11
N LEU A 186 32.33 -3.38 8.14
CA LEU A 186 33.46 -3.02 7.28
C LEU A 186 33.16 -3.19 5.79
N HIS A 187 32.46 -4.28 5.41
CA HIS A 187 32.05 -4.52 4.02
C HIS A 187 31.05 -3.47 3.51
N LEU A 188 30.13 -3.02 4.37
CA LEU A 188 29.16 -1.97 4.07
C LEU A 188 29.84 -0.62 3.80
N VAL A 189 30.92 -0.30 4.53
CA VAL A 189 31.73 0.91 4.33
C VAL A 189 32.66 0.76 3.12
N GLY A 190 33.23 -0.44 2.92
CA GLY A 190 34.10 -0.79 1.79
C GLY A 190 33.36 -0.96 0.45
N GLY A 191 34.09 -1.21 -0.64
CA GLY A 191 33.48 -1.63 -1.91
C GLY A 191 33.05 -0.53 -2.89
N ARG A 192 33.29 0.77 -2.62
CA ARG A 192 33.03 1.86 -3.61
C ARG A 192 33.85 1.74 -4.91
N ARG A 193 34.88 0.89 -4.94
CA ARG A 193 35.79 0.71 -6.08
C ARG A 193 35.57 -0.59 -6.87
N ASP A 194 34.68 -1.48 -6.43
CA ASP A 194 34.32 -2.68 -7.21
C ASP A 194 33.49 -2.24 -8.43
N SER A 195 33.90 -2.67 -9.63
CA SER A 195 33.25 -2.28 -10.88
C SER A 195 31.82 -2.81 -10.98
N ILE A 196 31.52 -3.98 -10.38
CA ILE A 196 30.17 -4.55 -10.35
C ILE A 196 29.23 -3.58 -9.62
N PHE A 197 29.62 -3.13 -8.43
CA PHE A 197 28.79 -2.22 -7.63
C PHE A 197 28.60 -0.86 -8.31
N GLN A 198 29.65 -0.30 -8.92
CA GLN A 198 29.55 0.99 -9.62
C GLN A 198 28.54 0.94 -10.76
N SER A 199 28.55 -0.13 -11.57
CA SER A 199 27.61 -0.33 -12.66
C SER A 199 26.16 -0.44 -12.14
N ILE A 200 25.93 -1.28 -11.14
CA ILE A 200 24.61 -1.53 -10.56
C ILE A 200 24.04 -0.26 -9.91
N PHE A 201 24.81 0.47 -9.11
CA PHE A 201 24.33 1.68 -8.44
C PHE A 201 23.99 2.79 -9.44
N LYS A 202 24.83 2.99 -10.45
CA LYS A 202 24.57 3.97 -11.51
C LYS A 202 23.28 3.66 -12.27
N ARG A 203 23.06 2.39 -12.61
CA ARG A 203 21.84 1.97 -13.32
C ARG A 203 20.58 2.08 -12.46
N PHE A 204 20.70 1.81 -11.16
CA PHE A 204 19.61 2.04 -10.21
C PHE A 204 19.23 3.52 -10.12
N GLU A 205 20.24 4.39 -9.93
CA GLU A 205 20.04 5.84 -9.84
C GLU A 205 19.42 6.43 -11.12
N ASN A 206 19.90 5.99 -12.29
CA ASN A 206 19.37 6.39 -13.58
C ASN A 206 17.92 5.94 -13.83
N HIS A 207 17.38 5.03 -13.01
CA HIS A 207 16.01 4.55 -13.15
C HIS A 207 15.00 5.35 -12.33
N PHE A 208 15.45 6.31 -11.52
CA PHE A 208 14.53 7.23 -10.89
C PHE A 208 13.80 8.03 -11.97
N PRO A 209 12.46 8.18 -11.86
CA PRO A 209 11.72 8.97 -12.82
C PRO A 209 12.28 10.40 -12.85
N GLU A 210 12.50 10.93 -14.05
CA GLU A 210 12.91 12.34 -14.24
C GLU A 210 11.87 13.31 -13.68
N ILE A 211 10.63 12.84 -13.56
CA ILE A 211 9.52 13.57 -12.99
C ILE A 211 9.69 13.69 -11.47
N ALA A 212 9.77 14.92 -10.97
CA ALA A 212 9.67 15.21 -9.55
C ALA A 212 8.27 14.83 -9.03
N LEU A 213 8.24 13.80 -8.18
CA LEU A 213 7.02 13.36 -7.50
C LEU A 213 6.84 14.14 -6.20
N GLU A 214 5.64 14.66 -5.99
CA GLU A 214 5.28 15.43 -4.80
C GLU A 214 4.24 14.70 -3.96
N ASN A 215 4.19 15.00 -2.66
CA ASN A 215 3.28 14.31 -1.73
C ASN A 215 1.79 14.52 -2.08
N PHE A 216 1.44 15.68 -2.64
CA PHE A 216 0.06 16.08 -2.96
C PHE A 216 -0.36 15.79 -4.42
N GLN A 217 0.46 15.05 -5.18
CA GLN A 217 0.05 14.62 -6.52
C GLN A 217 -1.08 13.59 -6.45
N LEU A 218 -1.92 13.60 -7.49
CA LEU A 218 -2.96 12.59 -7.67
C LEU A 218 -2.29 11.20 -7.76
N LYS A 219 -2.68 10.31 -6.84
CA LYS A 219 -2.12 8.97 -6.73
C LYS A 219 -3.19 7.99 -6.27
N SER A 220 -3.05 6.75 -6.68
CA SER A 220 -3.74 5.61 -6.06
C SER A 220 -2.76 4.98 -5.06
N LEU A 221 -3.25 4.68 -3.87
CA LEU A 221 -2.50 3.95 -2.85
C LEU A 221 -2.77 2.46 -3.02
N HIS A 222 -1.74 1.63 -2.86
CA HIS A 222 -1.97 0.20 -2.76
C HIS A 222 -2.61 -0.11 -1.40
N PRO A 223 -3.77 -0.80 -1.34
CA PRO A 223 -4.50 -1.01 -0.08
C PRO A 223 -3.74 -1.79 1.01
N LYS A 224 -2.89 -2.73 0.59
CA LYS A 224 -2.17 -3.66 1.50
C LYS A 224 -0.66 -3.49 1.55
N LEU A 225 -0.07 -2.68 0.66
CA LEU A 225 1.38 -2.55 0.50
C LEU A 225 1.75 -1.07 0.61
N PRO A 226 2.93 -0.74 1.19
CA PRO A 226 3.38 0.63 1.34
C PRO A 226 3.88 1.17 -0.01
N MET A 227 2.97 1.38 -0.96
CA MET A 227 3.30 1.86 -2.30
C MET A 227 2.15 2.62 -2.94
N ALA A 228 2.46 3.40 -3.97
CA ALA A 228 1.50 4.20 -4.70
C ALA A 228 1.85 4.31 -6.19
N MET A 229 0.80 4.46 -7.00
CA MET A 229 0.88 4.81 -8.41
C MET A 229 0.51 6.28 -8.55
N TYR A 230 1.39 7.06 -9.18
CA TYR A 230 1.23 8.50 -9.35
C TYR A 230 0.73 8.81 -10.76
N PHE A 231 -0.39 9.51 -10.88
CA PHE A 231 -0.99 9.86 -12.17
C PHE A 231 -0.55 11.25 -12.62
N VAL A 232 0.72 11.35 -13.05
CA VAL A 232 1.35 12.64 -13.39
C VAL A 232 0.86 13.16 -14.74
N ASN A 233 0.66 12.27 -15.72
CA ASN A 233 0.18 12.69 -17.04
C ASN A 233 -0.93 11.77 -17.54
N LYS A 234 -2.15 12.30 -17.58
CA LYS A 234 -3.38 11.56 -17.94
C LYS A 234 -3.39 11.02 -19.37
N ASN A 235 -2.49 11.47 -20.25
CA ASN A 235 -2.43 11.04 -21.64
C ASN A 235 -1.47 9.87 -21.87
N PHE A 236 -0.68 9.48 -20.86
CA PHE A 236 0.25 8.38 -20.98
C PHE A 236 -0.30 7.12 -20.33
N ASN A 237 -0.21 6.00 -21.05
CA ASN A 237 -0.50 4.66 -20.53
C ASN A 237 0.65 4.13 -19.66
N VAL A 238 1.59 4.98 -19.26
CA VAL A 238 2.73 4.65 -18.41
C VAL A 238 2.77 5.67 -17.29
N GLN A 239 2.75 5.18 -16.05
CA GLN A 239 2.76 6.01 -14.86
C GLN A 239 3.83 5.55 -13.87
N PRO A 240 4.38 6.49 -13.07
CA PRO A 240 5.35 6.15 -12.03
C PRO A 240 4.72 5.41 -10.85
N ILE A 241 5.32 4.28 -10.48
CA ILE A 241 5.07 3.54 -9.24
C ILE A 241 6.21 3.77 -8.25
N ARG A 242 5.87 3.91 -6.96
CA ARG A 242 6.84 4.19 -5.89
C ARG A 242 6.46 3.50 -4.58
N VAL A 243 7.49 3.06 -3.87
CA VAL A 243 7.40 2.69 -2.46
C VAL A 243 7.21 3.94 -1.60
N LEU A 244 6.41 3.80 -0.56
CA LEU A 244 6.11 4.78 0.48
C LEU A 244 6.68 4.30 1.81
N TYR A 245 6.89 5.23 2.74
CA TYR A 245 7.22 4.84 4.10
C TYR A 245 6.02 4.15 4.77
N LYS A 246 6.29 3.07 5.50
CA LYS A 246 5.23 2.26 6.13
C LYS A 246 4.47 3.00 7.24
N HIS A 247 5.16 3.88 7.96
CA HIS A 247 4.62 4.52 9.16
C HIS A 247 3.63 5.66 8.87
N ASP A 248 3.82 6.41 7.78
CA ASP A 248 3.02 7.60 7.46
C ASP A 248 2.54 7.64 5.99
N ARG A 249 2.87 6.62 5.19
CA ARG A 249 2.59 6.56 3.73
C ARG A 249 3.13 7.77 2.95
N SER A 250 4.17 8.44 3.46
CA SER A 250 4.84 9.52 2.73
C SER A 250 5.84 8.97 1.70
N LEU A 251 6.21 9.78 0.71
CA LEU A 251 7.09 9.35 -0.38
C LEU A 251 8.52 9.11 0.13
N VAL A 252 9.06 7.91 -0.13
CA VAL A 252 10.48 7.63 0.12
C VAL A 252 11.34 8.42 -0.85
N LYS A 253 12.29 9.21 -0.33
CA LYS A 253 13.16 10.06 -1.15
C LYS A 253 14.13 9.22 -1.96
N ASN A 254 14.51 9.71 -3.16
CA ASN A 254 15.46 9.01 -4.04
C ASN A 254 16.80 8.71 -3.34
N TYR A 255 17.30 9.67 -2.54
CA TYR A 255 18.52 9.47 -1.76
C TYR A 255 18.40 8.30 -0.77
N ASP A 256 17.29 8.23 -0.05
CA ASP A 256 17.05 7.16 0.93
C ASP A 256 16.91 5.79 0.24
N LEU A 257 16.23 5.74 -0.91
CA LEU A 257 16.17 4.54 -1.76
C LEU A 257 17.56 4.10 -2.22
N LEU A 258 18.40 5.03 -2.69
CA LEU A 258 19.76 4.73 -3.14
C LEU A 258 20.63 4.20 -1.99
N VAL A 259 20.55 4.82 -0.81
CA VAL A 259 21.27 4.38 0.39
C VAL A 259 20.82 2.98 0.80
N SER A 260 19.50 2.74 0.86
CA SER A 260 18.94 1.43 1.21
C SER A 260 19.33 0.36 0.19
N PHE A 261 19.21 0.64 -1.11
CA PHE A 261 19.59 -0.31 -2.17
C PHE A 261 21.09 -0.65 -2.12
N THR A 262 21.94 0.36 -1.92
CA THR A 262 23.38 0.18 -1.76
C THR A 262 23.71 -0.77 -0.61
N LYS A 263 23.07 -0.56 0.54
CA LYS A 263 23.28 -1.41 1.72
C LYS A 263 22.79 -2.83 1.47
N LEU A 264 21.59 -2.99 0.89
CA LEU A 264 21.00 -4.29 0.58
C LEU A 264 21.91 -5.12 -0.34
N VAL A 265 22.28 -4.56 -1.50
CA VAL A 265 23.11 -5.24 -2.50
C VAL A 265 24.47 -5.66 -1.94
N LYS A 266 25.09 -4.82 -1.09
CA LYS A 266 26.33 -5.17 -0.40
C LYS A 266 26.15 -6.31 0.61
N THR A 267 25.07 -6.28 1.39
CA THR A 267 24.77 -7.35 2.37
C THR A 267 24.46 -8.67 1.67
N ILE A 268 23.67 -8.64 0.58
CA ILE A 268 23.42 -9.81 -0.28
C ILE A 268 24.74 -10.38 -0.79
N ASN A 269 25.60 -9.55 -1.37
CA ASN A 269 26.90 -10.00 -1.89
C ASN A 269 27.81 -10.55 -0.80
N PHE A 270 27.79 -9.98 0.40
CA PHE A 270 28.55 -10.49 1.55
C PHE A 270 28.15 -11.93 1.90
N PHE A 271 26.85 -12.20 2.04
CA PHE A 271 26.37 -13.56 2.30
C PHE A 271 26.61 -14.48 1.11
N HIS A 272 26.45 -13.97 -0.12
CA HIS A 272 26.70 -14.75 -1.31
C HIS A 272 28.16 -15.25 -1.38
N ILE A 273 29.14 -14.39 -1.13
CA ILE A 273 30.56 -14.80 -1.08
C ILE A 273 30.79 -15.91 -0.05
N LYS A 274 30.13 -15.85 1.11
CA LYS A 274 30.25 -16.90 2.13
C LYS A 274 29.67 -18.23 1.66
N ILE A 275 28.52 -18.21 0.98
CA ILE A 275 27.92 -19.41 0.38
C ILE A 275 28.83 -19.98 -0.71
N LEU A 276 29.34 -19.14 -1.62
CA LEU A 276 30.23 -19.57 -2.70
C LEU A 276 31.52 -20.21 -2.17
N ASN A 277 32.11 -19.64 -1.12
CA ASN A 277 33.28 -20.22 -0.45
C ASN A 277 32.95 -21.54 0.24
N PHE A 278 31.78 -21.64 0.89
CA PHE A 278 31.31 -22.88 1.51
C PHE A 278 31.10 -24.00 0.47
N LEU A 279 30.51 -23.66 -0.68
CA LEU A 279 30.30 -24.56 -1.82
C LEU A 279 31.59 -24.84 -2.62
N LYS A 280 32.69 -24.16 -2.31
CA LYS A 280 34.00 -24.26 -3.00
C LYS A 280 33.91 -23.96 -4.49
N ILE A 281 33.08 -22.98 -4.87
CA ILE A 281 32.95 -22.51 -6.25
C ILE A 281 34.25 -21.81 -6.69
N GLU A 282 34.69 -22.07 -7.92
CA GLU A 282 35.91 -21.49 -8.48
C GLU A 282 35.81 -19.96 -8.61
N THR A 283 36.94 -19.25 -8.50
CA THR A 283 36.98 -17.78 -8.49
C THR A 283 36.34 -17.13 -9.72
N GLY A 284 36.54 -17.71 -10.91
CA GLY A 284 35.97 -17.19 -12.16
C GLY A 284 34.44 -17.31 -12.19
N GLU A 285 33.93 -18.49 -11.82
CA GLU A 285 32.49 -18.72 -11.71
C GLU A 285 31.85 -17.90 -10.58
N SER A 286 32.55 -17.75 -9.46
CA SER A 286 32.15 -16.92 -8.32
C SER A 286 31.94 -15.46 -8.74
N TYR A 287 32.82 -14.90 -9.57
CA TYR A 287 32.64 -13.55 -10.10
C TYR A 287 31.37 -13.42 -10.94
N PHE A 288 31.14 -14.35 -11.87
CA PHE A 288 29.97 -14.34 -12.76
C PHE A 288 28.66 -14.48 -11.97
N ARG A 289 28.59 -15.42 -11.03
CA ARG A 289 27.40 -15.63 -10.18
C ARG A 289 27.09 -14.42 -9.30
N ARG A 290 28.12 -13.71 -8.82
CA ARG A 290 27.92 -12.45 -8.07
C ARG A 290 27.30 -11.38 -8.96
N GLU A 291 27.81 -11.19 -10.17
CA GLU A 291 27.27 -10.21 -11.12
C GLU A 291 25.82 -10.56 -11.50
N ASP A 292 25.56 -11.82 -11.84
CA ASP A 292 24.23 -12.32 -12.21
C ASP A 292 23.19 -12.10 -11.10
N LEU A 293 23.51 -12.47 -9.85
CA LEU A 293 22.61 -12.25 -8.72
C LEU A 293 22.29 -10.75 -8.55
N LEU A 294 23.30 -9.88 -8.58
CA LEU A 294 23.08 -8.45 -8.36
C LEU A 294 22.31 -7.82 -9.52
N GLU A 295 22.52 -8.29 -10.74
CA GLU A 295 21.72 -7.92 -11.89
C GLU A 295 20.27 -8.36 -11.71
N TRP A 296 20.02 -9.60 -11.30
CA TRP A 296 18.68 -10.11 -11.04
C TRP A 296 17.94 -9.32 -9.95
N VAL A 297 18.63 -8.92 -8.87
CA VAL A 297 18.05 -8.04 -7.83
C VAL A 297 17.71 -6.66 -8.40
N LEU A 298 18.60 -6.07 -9.20
CA LEU A 298 18.34 -4.80 -9.87
C LEU A 298 17.11 -4.91 -10.77
N GLN A 299 17.04 -5.94 -11.61
CA GLN A 299 15.93 -6.17 -12.53
C GLN A 299 14.60 -6.40 -11.80
N SER A 300 14.61 -7.17 -10.71
CA SER A 300 13.45 -7.39 -9.85
C SER A 300 12.93 -6.09 -9.23
N THR A 301 13.80 -5.11 -9.04
CA THR A 301 13.45 -3.81 -8.47
C THR A 301 12.85 -2.86 -9.53
N ILE A 302 13.49 -2.77 -10.70
CA ILE A 302 13.21 -1.67 -11.65
C ILE A 302 12.38 -2.07 -12.87
N LYS A 303 12.39 -3.35 -13.28
CA LYS A 303 11.64 -3.77 -14.47
C LYS A 303 10.27 -4.33 -14.11
N SER A 304 9.27 -3.94 -14.90
CA SER A 304 8.04 -4.72 -15.01
C SER A 304 8.36 -5.99 -15.81
N THR A 305 8.08 -7.16 -15.24
CA THR A 305 8.24 -8.46 -15.91
C THR A 305 6.86 -8.97 -16.37
N SER A 306 6.85 -10.07 -17.13
CA SER A 306 5.59 -10.77 -17.44
C SER A 306 4.89 -11.36 -16.21
N GLN A 307 5.59 -11.42 -15.07
CA GLN A 307 5.13 -12.01 -13.81
C GLN A 307 4.81 -10.97 -12.73
N GLY A 308 5.03 -9.67 -12.97
CA GLY A 308 4.74 -8.63 -11.98
C GLY A 308 5.25 -7.24 -12.33
N HIS A 309 4.76 -6.24 -11.60
CA HIS A 309 5.15 -4.83 -11.77
C HIS A 309 6.46 -4.50 -11.07
N CYS A 310 7.16 -3.46 -11.52
CA CYS A 310 8.35 -2.99 -10.81
C CYS A 310 8.02 -2.46 -9.41
N VAL A 311 9.00 -2.53 -8.50
CA VAL A 311 8.90 -1.97 -7.14
C VAL A 311 8.97 -0.44 -7.20
N LEU A 312 9.80 0.08 -8.11
CA LEU A 312 9.93 1.50 -8.39
C LEU A 312 10.23 1.71 -9.87
N GLY A 313 9.70 2.79 -10.44
CA GLY A 313 9.95 3.16 -11.83
C GLY A 313 8.65 3.39 -12.58
N LEU A 314 8.65 3.07 -13.87
CA LEU A 314 7.51 3.30 -14.77
C LEU A 314 6.79 1.99 -15.06
N THR A 315 5.46 2.01 -14.92
CA THR A 315 4.58 0.85 -15.13
C THR A 315 3.44 1.22 -16.08
N ARG A 316 3.06 0.26 -16.95
CA ARG A 316 1.91 0.43 -17.84
C ARG A 316 0.60 0.38 -17.04
N ILE A 317 -0.34 1.25 -17.40
CA ILE A 317 -1.68 1.29 -16.81
C ILE A 317 -2.76 1.13 -17.88
N ASN A 318 -3.92 0.64 -17.45
CA ASN A 318 -5.11 0.60 -18.29
C ASN A 318 -5.99 1.83 -18.03
N GLY A 319 -5.93 2.79 -18.94
CA GLY A 319 -6.71 4.02 -18.85
C GLY A 319 -6.32 4.89 -17.65
N LYS A 320 -7.17 4.91 -16.62
CA LYS A 320 -7.00 5.74 -15.41
C LYS A 320 -6.88 4.92 -14.12
N LEU A 321 -6.77 3.59 -14.24
CA LEU A 321 -6.73 2.69 -13.10
C LEU A 321 -5.29 2.31 -12.77
N ALA A 322 -4.97 2.23 -11.48
CA ALA A 322 -3.75 1.57 -11.05
C ALA A 322 -3.85 0.06 -11.31
N PRO A 323 -2.71 -0.66 -11.43
CA PRO A 323 -2.73 -2.09 -11.74
C PRO A 323 -3.51 -2.93 -10.72
N TRP A 324 -3.51 -2.53 -9.45
CA TRP A 324 -4.29 -3.17 -8.40
C TRP A 324 -5.76 -2.80 -8.36
N GLU A 325 -6.21 -1.88 -9.21
CA GLU A 325 -7.63 -1.50 -9.32
C GLU A 325 -8.30 -2.16 -10.54
N ASP A 326 -7.52 -2.75 -11.46
CA ASP A 326 -8.03 -3.34 -12.70
C ASP A 326 -8.30 -4.85 -12.54
N ILE A 327 -9.57 -5.20 -12.36
CA ILE A 327 -10.05 -6.59 -12.29
C ILE A 327 -9.83 -7.37 -13.59
N HIS A 328 -9.74 -6.69 -14.74
CA HIS A 328 -9.63 -7.32 -16.05
C HIS A 328 -8.17 -7.53 -16.49
N ASN A 329 -7.19 -6.88 -15.86
CA ASN A 329 -5.76 -7.04 -16.17
C ASN A 329 -4.90 -7.34 -14.93
N GLY A 330 -5.17 -8.47 -14.27
CA GLY A 330 -4.14 -9.10 -13.46
C GLY A 330 -3.90 -8.47 -12.08
N ALA A 331 -4.91 -7.87 -11.45
CA ALA A 331 -4.85 -7.54 -10.02
C ALA A 331 -4.51 -8.77 -9.14
N LEU A 332 -4.74 -9.98 -9.65
CA LEU A 332 -4.33 -11.25 -9.06
C LEU A 332 -2.85 -11.50 -9.37
N SER A 333 -1.99 -11.31 -8.36
CA SER A 333 -0.55 -11.62 -8.39
C SER A 333 0.37 -10.59 -9.07
N LEU A 334 0.22 -9.31 -8.70
CA LEU A 334 0.99 -8.17 -9.23
C LEU A 334 2.47 -8.15 -8.88
N PHE A 335 2.88 -8.83 -7.80
CA PHE A 335 4.25 -8.78 -7.28
C PHE A 335 4.75 -10.17 -6.91
N GLY A 336 5.95 -10.51 -7.38
CA GLY A 336 6.67 -11.71 -6.97
C GLY A 336 7.22 -11.61 -5.54
N GLN A 337 7.68 -12.73 -4.99
CA GLN A 337 8.19 -12.83 -3.60
C GLN A 337 9.35 -11.86 -3.33
N VAL A 338 10.26 -11.71 -4.29
CA VAL A 338 11.39 -10.76 -4.21
C VAL A 338 10.88 -9.33 -4.16
N GLN A 339 9.90 -9.00 -5.00
CA GLN A 339 9.32 -7.66 -5.08
C GLN A 339 8.60 -7.30 -3.77
N LEU A 340 7.84 -8.25 -3.20
CA LEU A 340 7.19 -8.06 -1.90
C LEU A 340 8.19 -7.80 -0.77
N GLU A 341 9.31 -8.52 -0.75
CA GLU A 341 10.38 -8.29 0.23
C GLU A 341 11.06 -6.92 0.02
N LEU A 342 11.34 -6.56 -1.24
CA LEU A 342 11.93 -5.27 -1.58
C LEU A 342 11.02 -4.09 -1.21
N ILE A 343 9.71 -4.21 -1.46
CA ILE A 343 8.71 -3.21 -1.06
C ILE A 343 8.72 -3.02 0.46
N GLU A 344 8.72 -4.11 1.22
CA GLU A 344 8.81 -4.05 2.69
C GLU A 344 10.11 -3.36 3.11
N TYR A 345 11.26 -3.81 2.59
CA TYR A 345 12.57 -3.29 2.94
C TYR A 345 12.71 -1.79 2.66
N PHE A 346 12.30 -1.34 1.46
CA PHE A 346 12.38 0.09 1.09
C PHE A 346 11.39 0.98 1.83
N SER A 347 10.33 0.41 2.40
CA SER A 347 9.33 1.17 3.18
C SER A 347 9.79 1.52 4.60
N GLN A 348 10.90 0.93 5.06
CA GLN A 348 11.44 1.16 6.40
C GLN A 348 12.36 2.39 6.44
N ILE A 349 12.38 3.10 7.57
CA ILE A 349 13.33 4.20 7.81
C ILE A 349 14.74 3.60 7.95
N SER A 350 15.72 4.15 7.23
CA SER A 350 17.11 3.71 7.38
C SER A 350 17.69 4.15 8.73
N PRO A 351 18.45 3.28 9.43
CA PRO A 351 18.81 1.92 9.03
C PRO A 351 17.67 0.92 9.28
N SER A 352 17.35 0.11 8.27
CA SER A 352 16.38 -0.98 8.41
C SER A 352 16.90 -2.02 9.43
N PRO A 353 16.11 -2.37 10.46
CA PRO A 353 16.48 -3.42 11.41
C PRO A 353 16.60 -4.81 10.75
N ASP A 354 15.95 -5.02 9.61
CA ASP A 354 15.78 -6.33 8.98
C ASP A 354 16.72 -6.60 7.79
N ILE A 355 17.74 -5.77 7.56
CA ILE A 355 18.59 -5.87 6.37
C ILE A 355 19.21 -7.27 6.15
N GLU A 356 19.67 -7.94 7.21
CA GLU A 356 20.22 -9.29 7.12
C GLU A 356 19.14 -10.30 6.71
N SER A 357 17.94 -10.17 7.30
CA SER A 357 16.79 -11.03 7.00
C SER A 357 16.39 -10.94 5.53
N SER A 358 16.14 -9.71 5.05
CA SER A 358 15.73 -9.48 3.67
C SER A 358 16.81 -9.89 2.69
N SER A 359 18.08 -9.63 3.01
CA SER A 359 19.21 -10.02 2.15
C SER A 359 19.32 -11.53 1.99
N ILE A 360 19.23 -12.28 3.11
CA ILE A 360 19.30 -13.74 3.08
C ILE A 360 18.08 -14.31 2.35
N PHE A 361 16.88 -13.76 2.58
CA PHE A 361 15.67 -14.22 1.91
C PHE A 361 15.75 -14.07 0.39
N ILE A 362 16.15 -12.88 -0.09
CA ILE A 362 16.32 -12.61 -1.54
C ILE A 362 17.39 -13.53 -2.13
N LEU A 363 18.52 -13.70 -1.44
CA LEU A 363 19.59 -14.62 -1.85
C LEU A 363 19.08 -16.06 -1.99
N LEU A 364 18.34 -16.55 -1.00
CA LEU A 364 17.79 -17.90 -1.01
C LEU A 364 16.76 -18.12 -2.10
N LEU A 365 15.96 -17.11 -2.45
CA LEU A 365 15.05 -17.19 -3.60
C LEU A 365 15.81 -17.36 -4.91
N TRP A 366 16.89 -16.60 -5.13
CA TRP A 366 17.73 -16.75 -6.32
C TRP A 366 18.34 -18.16 -6.40
N TYR A 367 18.87 -18.68 -5.28
CA TYR A 367 19.37 -20.06 -5.25
C TYR A 367 18.27 -21.08 -5.53
N LYS A 368 17.06 -20.90 -4.98
CA LYS A 368 15.94 -21.80 -5.23
C LYS A 368 15.51 -21.81 -6.71
N GLU A 369 15.54 -20.66 -7.37
CA GLU A 369 15.08 -20.48 -8.74
C GLU A 369 16.14 -20.93 -9.77
N PHE A 370 17.41 -20.55 -9.59
CA PHE A 370 18.45 -20.75 -10.60
C PHE A 370 19.49 -21.82 -10.22
N HIS A 371 19.56 -22.22 -8.95
CA HIS A 371 20.57 -23.15 -8.42
C HIS A 371 19.96 -24.18 -7.45
N SER A 372 18.85 -24.80 -7.86
CA SER A 372 18.00 -25.65 -7.00
C SER A 372 18.75 -26.80 -6.30
N LEU A 373 19.72 -27.43 -6.96
CA LEU A 373 20.56 -28.48 -6.35
C LEU A 373 21.41 -27.96 -5.19
N GLU A 374 21.97 -26.76 -5.32
CA GLU A 374 22.77 -26.12 -4.28
C GLU A 374 21.86 -25.64 -3.14
N PHE A 375 20.67 -25.15 -3.46
CA PHE A 375 19.63 -24.85 -2.48
C PHE A 375 19.26 -26.09 -1.65
N GLU A 376 19.01 -27.23 -2.29
CA GLU A 376 18.75 -28.49 -1.59
C GLU A 376 19.94 -28.95 -0.73
N HIS A 377 21.16 -28.75 -1.20
CA HIS A 377 22.36 -29.08 -0.44
C HIS A 377 22.48 -28.22 0.83
N LEU A 378 22.22 -26.92 0.73
CA LEU A 378 22.16 -26.01 1.87
C LEU A 378 21.06 -26.44 2.85
N LEU A 379 19.88 -26.81 2.35
CA LEU A 379 18.78 -27.30 3.17
C LEU A 379 19.18 -28.56 3.94
N LYS A 380 19.65 -29.60 3.25
CA LYS A 380 20.09 -30.87 3.87
C LYS A 380 21.17 -30.64 4.94
N THR A 381 22.12 -29.76 4.66
CA THR A 381 23.20 -29.41 5.60
C THR A 381 22.65 -28.69 6.83
N SER A 382 21.77 -27.69 6.64
CA SER A 382 21.13 -26.95 7.73
C SER A 382 20.29 -27.87 8.63
N THR A 383 19.55 -28.81 8.06
CA THR A 383 18.73 -29.79 8.80
C THR A 383 19.60 -30.69 9.66
N ARG A 384 20.70 -31.23 9.10
CA ARG A 384 21.61 -32.12 9.83
C ARG A 384 22.27 -31.42 11.02
N LEU A 385 22.69 -30.17 10.85
CA LEU A 385 23.31 -29.39 11.93
C LEU A 385 22.31 -29.04 13.04
N ASN A 386 21.07 -28.69 12.68
CA ASN A 386 20.03 -28.41 13.67
C ASN A 386 19.71 -29.66 14.50
N GLN A 387 19.63 -30.84 13.87
CA GLN A 387 19.46 -32.12 14.58
C GLN A 387 20.61 -32.40 15.56
N LEU A 388 21.86 -32.15 15.16
CA LEU A 388 23.03 -32.33 16.03
C LEU A 388 23.01 -31.37 17.24
N GLN A 389 22.59 -30.11 17.04
CA GLN A 389 22.45 -29.14 18.13
C GLN A 389 21.34 -29.51 19.12
N LEU A 390 20.23 -30.06 18.63
CA LEU A 390 19.13 -30.55 19.47
C LEU A 390 19.56 -31.75 20.32
N LEU A 391 20.32 -32.68 19.76
CA LEU A 391 20.90 -33.81 20.48
C LEU A 391 21.84 -33.33 21.60
N HIS A 392 22.76 -32.42 21.30
CA HIS A 392 23.68 -31.87 22.31
C HIS A 392 22.96 -31.12 23.45
N ARG A 393 21.89 -30.37 23.15
CA ARG A 393 21.08 -29.70 24.19
C ARG A 393 20.30 -30.69 25.07
N SER A 394 19.84 -31.80 24.50
CA SER A 394 19.16 -32.85 25.26
C SER A 394 20.08 -33.59 26.23
N GLU A 395 21.36 -33.77 25.85
CA GLU A 395 22.40 -34.34 26.71
C GLU A 395 22.80 -33.37 27.84
N GLN A 396 22.83 -32.06 27.59
CA GLN A 396 23.14 -31.06 28.61
C GLN A 396 21.99 -30.79 29.60
N ALA A 397 20.74 -31.05 29.21
CA ALA A 397 19.57 -30.89 30.07
C ALA A 397 19.33 -32.07 31.02
N ASN A 398 20.01 -33.20 30.79
CA ASN A 398 20.03 -34.37 31.67
C ASN A 398 21.47 -34.72 32.08
N PRO A 399 22.12 -33.91 32.93
CA PRO A 399 23.39 -34.31 33.51
C PRO A 399 23.11 -35.42 34.54
N THR A 400 23.57 -36.64 34.26
CA THR A 400 23.67 -37.72 35.24
C THR A 400 24.54 -37.34 36.42
#